data_AF-D4HNE8-F1
#
_entry.id   AF-D4HNE8-F1
#
_cell.length_a   1.000
_cell.length_b   1.000
_cell.length_c   1.000
_cell.angle_alpha   90.00
_cell.angle_beta   90.00
_cell.angle_gamma   90.00
#
_symmetry.space_group_name_H-M   'P 1'
#
loop_
_entity.id
_entity.type
_entity.pdbx_description
1 polymer ?
#
loop_
_entity_poly.entity_id
_entity_poly.type
_entity_poly.pdbx_seq_one_letter_code
_entity_poly.pdbx_strand_id
1 'polypeptide(L)'
;CGAGGGSGTHSSCGSYFDANSKDFSSVPYSYLDFNDGKCYTGSGNIENYQDINQVRNCRLVGLLDLALEKDYVRGKVADYMNKLIDMGVAGFRVDACKHMWPGDLSAVYGRLNNLNTKWFSSGARPFIFQEVIDLGGEPITSSEYYGIGRVTEFKYGAKLGNVIRKWNGEKLSYVKNWGEGWGFMPSDKALVFIDNHDNQRGHGAGGASIVTFWDSRLYKMSVAFMLAHPYGFTRVMSSYRWDRNIVNGQDQMDWIGPPSYSDGTTKPVPINADSTCGDG
;
A
#
# COMPACT_ATOMS: atom_id res chain seq x y z
N CYS A 1 -10.04 8.30 -7.88
CA CYS A 1 -9.97 8.25 -9.36
C CYS A 1 -10.60 6.98 -9.94
N GLY A 2 -11.68 6.47 -9.35
CA GLY A 2 -12.45 5.39 -9.99
C GLY A 2 -13.10 5.90 -11.27
N ALA A 3 -13.30 5.02 -12.25
CA ALA A 3 -14.02 5.33 -13.48
C ALA A 3 -15.45 5.82 -13.21
N GLY A 4 -16.05 5.43 -12.08
CA GLY A 4 -17.34 5.94 -11.58
C GLY A 4 -17.22 7.19 -10.70
N GLY A 5 -16.07 7.86 -10.65
CA GLY A 5 -15.80 8.99 -9.75
C GLY A 5 -16.49 10.32 -10.12
N GLY A 6 -17.19 10.35 -11.25
CA GLY A 6 -17.84 11.54 -11.78
C GLY A 6 -16.86 12.60 -12.25
N SER A 7 -17.30 13.85 -12.25
CA SER A 7 -16.49 15.02 -12.56
C SER A 7 -16.70 16.12 -11.52
N GLY A 8 -15.71 16.97 -11.33
CA GLY A 8 -15.79 18.07 -10.37
C GLY A 8 -14.44 18.41 -9.72
N THR A 9 -14.53 19.17 -8.63
CA THR A 9 -13.40 19.67 -7.84
C THR A 9 -13.32 19.03 -6.46
N HIS A 10 -14.05 17.94 -6.22
CA HIS A 10 -14.00 17.16 -4.97
C HIS A 10 -12.73 16.30 -4.83
N SER A 11 -11.66 16.66 -5.54
CA SER A 11 -10.33 16.09 -5.33
C SER A 11 -9.62 16.79 -4.17
N SER A 12 -8.52 16.21 -3.71
CA SER A 12 -7.66 16.86 -2.71
C SER A 12 -7.18 18.21 -3.24
N CYS A 13 -7.31 19.25 -2.42
CA CYS A 13 -6.96 20.63 -2.76
C CYS A 13 -7.77 21.24 -3.93
N GLY A 14 -8.91 20.67 -4.31
CA GLY A 14 -9.87 21.35 -5.19
C GLY A 14 -9.56 21.28 -6.70
N SER A 15 -8.62 20.43 -7.13
CA SER A 15 -8.28 20.30 -8.56
C SER A 15 -9.45 19.70 -9.36
N TYR A 16 -9.73 20.25 -10.53
CA TYR A 16 -10.77 19.71 -11.42
C TYR A 16 -10.33 18.38 -12.04
N PHE A 17 -11.27 17.44 -12.19
CA PHE A 17 -11.14 16.25 -13.00
C PHE A 17 -12.49 15.82 -13.59
N ASP A 18 -12.45 15.01 -14.65
CA ASP A 18 -13.59 14.24 -15.16
C ASP A 18 -13.16 12.80 -15.44
N ALA A 19 -13.59 11.87 -14.57
CA ALA A 19 -13.24 10.46 -14.70
C ALA A 19 -13.93 9.78 -15.89
N ASN A 20 -15.08 10.29 -16.35
CA ASN A 20 -15.82 9.69 -17.47
C ASN A 20 -15.10 9.94 -18.79
N SER A 21 -14.64 11.18 -19.00
CA SER A 21 -13.83 11.56 -20.17
C SER A 21 -12.33 11.34 -19.98
N LYS A 22 -11.91 10.96 -18.75
CA LYS A 22 -10.52 10.76 -18.34
C LYS A 22 -9.67 12.03 -18.49
N ASP A 23 -10.28 13.17 -18.21
CA ASP A 23 -9.61 14.46 -18.18
C ASP A 23 -9.10 14.75 -16.77
N PHE A 24 -7.78 14.80 -16.64
CA PHE A 24 -7.08 15.24 -15.45
C PHE A 24 -6.16 16.40 -15.80
N SER A 25 -6.74 17.50 -16.31
CA SER A 25 -6.07 18.72 -16.79
C SER A 25 -5.05 19.34 -15.84
N SER A 26 -5.17 19.12 -14.53
CA SER A 26 -4.18 19.61 -13.54
C SER A 26 -2.83 18.85 -13.63
N VAL A 27 -2.81 17.64 -14.18
CA VAL A 27 -1.58 16.84 -14.42
C VAL A 27 -1.02 17.01 -15.83
N PRO A 28 -1.74 17.69 -16.72
CA PRO A 28 -2.64 17.19 -17.78
C PRO A 28 -2.50 15.72 -18.22
N TYR A 29 -3.36 14.82 -17.72
CA TYR A 29 -3.62 13.53 -18.38
C TYR A 29 -4.93 13.57 -19.18
N SER A 30 -4.96 12.81 -20.26
CA SER A 30 -6.13 12.59 -21.10
C SER A 30 -6.44 11.09 -21.22
N TYR A 31 -7.53 10.75 -21.91
CA TYR A 31 -7.87 9.35 -22.22
C TYR A 31 -6.74 8.56 -22.92
N LEU A 32 -5.78 9.23 -23.56
CA LEU A 32 -4.62 8.60 -24.20
C LEU A 32 -3.60 8.06 -23.21
N ASP A 33 -3.67 8.47 -21.94
CA ASP A 33 -2.68 8.16 -20.91
C ASP A 33 -3.11 7.00 -20.01
N PHE A 34 -4.19 6.31 -20.38
CA PHE A 34 -4.77 5.18 -19.67
C PHE A 34 -4.80 3.92 -20.55
N ASN A 35 -4.82 2.75 -19.90
CA ASN A 35 -4.72 1.42 -20.53
C ASN A 35 -6.04 0.90 -21.13
N ASP A 36 -7.03 1.76 -21.40
CA ASP A 36 -8.33 1.37 -21.96
C ASP A 36 -8.22 0.50 -23.23
N GLY A 37 -7.27 0.81 -24.12
CA GLY A 37 -7.03 0.04 -25.34
C GLY A 37 -6.13 -1.19 -25.16
N LYS A 38 -5.49 -1.33 -23.99
CA LYS A 38 -4.54 -2.42 -23.68
C LYS A 38 -5.19 -3.52 -22.84
N CYS A 39 -6.11 -3.15 -21.96
CA CYS A 39 -6.95 -4.12 -21.28
C CYS A 39 -7.87 -4.83 -22.27
N TYR A 40 -7.90 -6.17 -22.22
CA TYR A 40 -8.73 -6.99 -23.11
C TYR A 40 -9.93 -7.63 -22.41
N THR A 41 -10.13 -7.40 -21.11
CA THR A 41 -11.27 -7.95 -20.38
C THR A 41 -12.56 -7.23 -20.76
N GLY A 42 -13.69 -7.95 -20.74
CA GLY A 42 -14.97 -7.40 -21.18
C GLY A 42 -15.47 -6.24 -20.31
N SER A 43 -15.15 -6.26 -19.01
CA SER A 43 -15.52 -5.18 -18.09
C SER A 43 -14.50 -4.03 -18.06
N GLY A 44 -13.31 -4.21 -18.63
CA GLY A 44 -12.16 -3.33 -18.46
C GLY A 44 -11.49 -3.41 -17.08
N ASN A 45 -11.95 -4.30 -16.20
CA ASN A 45 -11.39 -4.54 -14.87
C ASN A 45 -10.58 -5.82 -14.81
N ILE A 46 -9.79 -5.96 -13.76
CA ILE A 46 -9.16 -7.23 -13.39
C ILE A 46 -10.27 -8.22 -12.96
N GLU A 47 -10.35 -9.35 -13.64
CA GLU A 47 -11.34 -10.40 -13.43
C GLU A 47 -10.70 -11.72 -12.95
N ASN A 48 -9.41 -11.94 -13.26
CA ASN A 48 -8.67 -13.14 -12.92
C ASN A 48 -7.19 -12.84 -12.59
N TYR A 49 -6.79 -13.08 -11.34
CA TYR A 49 -5.42 -12.87 -10.87
C TYR A 49 -4.41 -13.91 -11.38
N GLN A 50 -4.87 -14.99 -12.04
CA GLN A 50 -4.00 -15.96 -12.72
C GLN A 50 -3.49 -15.48 -14.07
N ASP A 51 -3.92 -14.30 -14.51
CA ASP A 51 -3.55 -13.74 -15.79
C ASP A 51 -2.82 -12.41 -15.59
N ILE A 52 -1.49 -12.47 -15.71
CA ILE A 52 -0.59 -11.37 -15.43
C ILE A 52 -0.94 -10.12 -16.26
N ASN A 53 -1.41 -10.32 -17.50
CA ASN A 53 -1.66 -9.21 -18.41
C ASN A 53 -2.84 -8.35 -17.95
N GLN A 54 -3.95 -8.96 -17.52
CA GLN A 54 -5.04 -8.16 -16.96
C GLN A 54 -4.66 -7.56 -15.60
N VAL A 55 -3.91 -8.28 -14.74
CA VAL A 55 -3.53 -7.74 -13.43
C VAL A 55 -2.72 -6.45 -13.54
N ARG A 56 -1.93 -6.28 -14.62
CA ARG A 56 -1.07 -5.12 -14.85
C ARG A 56 -1.57 -4.09 -15.87
N ASN A 57 -2.62 -4.39 -16.61
CA ASN A 57 -3.10 -3.51 -17.69
C ASN A 57 -4.61 -3.19 -17.59
N CYS A 58 -5.35 -3.81 -16.65
CA CYS A 58 -6.77 -3.57 -16.45
C CYS A 58 -7.02 -2.86 -15.12
N ARG A 59 -8.21 -2.25 -15.00
CA ARG A 59 -8.57 -1.44 -13.83
C ARG A 59 -8.68 -2.30 -12.57
N LEU A 60 -7.93 -1.93 -11.54
CA LEU A 60 -8.09 -2.48 -10.20
C LEU A 60 -9.37 -1.91 -9.57
N VAL A 61 -10.41 -2.74 -9.41
CA VAL A 61 -11.71 -2.36 -8.82
C VAL A 61 -12.30 -1.05 -9.41
N GLY A 62 -12.15 -0.86 -10.72
CA GLY A 62 -12.65 0.32 -11.42
C GLY A 62 -11.74 1.54 -11.36
N LEU A 63 -10.58 1.50 -10.72
CA LEU A 63 -9.59 2.58 -10.77
C LEU A 63 -9.04 2.75 -12.19
N LEU A 64 -9.04 3.98 -12.71
CA LEU A 64 -8.49 4.26 -14.04
C LEU A 64 -6.98 3.92 -14.05
N ASP A 65 -6.60 3.04 -14.96
CA ASP A 65 -5.27 2.44 -15.00
C ASP A 65 -4.33 3.20 -15.95
N LEU A 66 -3.28 3.82 -15.42
CA LEU A 66 -2.34 4.63 -16.20
C LEU A 66 -1.47 3.76 -17.11
N ALA A 67 -1.24 4.22 -18.34
CA ALA A 67 -0.34 3.60 -19.30
C ALA A 67 1.13 3.90 -18.98
N LEU A 68 1.64 3.28 -17.91
CA LEU A 68 2.97 3.53 -17.34
C LEU A 68 4.12 3.12 -18.29
N GLU A 69 3.86 2.43 -19.39
CA GLU A 69 4.84 2.21 -20.45
C GLU A 69 5.20 3.50 -21.21
N LYS A 70 4.30 4.48 -21.23
CA LYS A 70 4.47 5.72 -22.00
C LYS A 70 5.46 6.64 -21.29
N ASP A 71 6.43 7.16 -22.06
CA ASP A 71 7.44 8.07 -21.53
C ASP A 71 6.83 9.31 -20.85
N TYR A 72 5.77 9.86 -21.45
CA TYR A 72 5.02 11.00 -20.90
C TYR A 72 4.48 10.70 -19.50
N VAL A 73 3.84 9.55 -19.31
CA VAL A 73 3.24 9.15 -18.03
C VAL A 73 4.35 8.91 -16.99
N ARG A 74 5.43 8.23 -17.36
CA ARG A 74 6.60 8.04 -16.48
C ARG A 74 7.22 9.36 -16.04
N GLY A 75 7.35 10.31 -16.98
CA GLY A 75 7.85 11.66 -16.72
C GLY A 75 7.00 12.38 -15.68
N LYS A 76 5.68 12.41 -15.86
CA LYS A 76 4.75 13.04 -14.92
C LYS A 76 4.78 12.44 -13.52
N VAL A 77 4.85 11.11 -13.41
CA VAL A 77 5.00 10.43 -12.11
C VAL A 77 6.35 10.76 -11.47
N ALA A 78 7.44 10.71 -12.23
CA ALA A 78 8.78 11.04 -11.73
C ALA A 78 8.89 12.51 -11.30
N ASP A 79 8.29 13.45 -12.03
CA ASP A 79 8.26 14.88 -11.68
C ASP A 79 7.58 15.10 -10.33
N TYR A 80 6.45 14.43 -10.09
CA TYR A 80 5.76 14.48 -8.80
C TYR A 80 6.65 13.93 -7.66
N MET A 81 7.26 12.76 -7.87
CA MET A 81 8.14 12.15 -6.86
C MET A 81 9.39 13.02 -6.60
N ASN A 82 10.00 13.57 -7.64
CA ASN A 82 11.16 14.47 -7.53
C ASN A 82 10.83 15.74 -6.77
N LYS A 83 9.65 16.33 -7.01
CA LYS A 83 9.18 17.48 -6.23
C LYS A 83 9.11 17.16 -4.73
N LEU A 84 8.67 15.95 -4.35
CA LEU A 84 8.65 15.52 -2.96
C LEU A 84 10.06 15.25 -2.41
N ILE A 85 10.95 14.65 -3.20
CA ILE A 85 12.37 14.47 -2.83
C ILE A 85 13.03 15.82 -2.54
N ASP A 86 12.79 16.81 -3.39
CA ASP A 86 13.33 18.15 -3.25
C ASP A 86 12.78 18.85 -1.99
N MET A 87 11.54 18.56 -1.59
CA MET A 87 10.96 19.01 -0.31
C MET A 87 11.59 18.33 0.91
N GLY A 88 12.25 17.18 0.74
CA GLY A 88 12.99 16.48 1.79
C GLY A 88 12.44 15.11 2.21
N VAL A 89 11.50 14.51 1.47
CA VAL A 89 11.06 13.13 1.79
C VAL A 89 12.23 12.16 1.61
N ALA A 90 12.31 11.14 2.48
CA ALA A 90 13.41 10.17 2.44
C ALA A 90 13.15 8.97 1.51
N GLY A 91 11.92 8.82 1.01
CA GLY A 91 11.50 7.61 0.29
C GLY A 91 9.99 7.53 0.06
N PHE A 92 9.56 6.42 -0.51
CA PHE A 92 8.18 6.19 -0.96
C PHE A 92 7.70 4.78 -0.64
N ARG A 93 6.47 4.70 -0.10
CA ARG A 93 5.59 3.55 -0.36
C ARG A 93 5.07 3.70 -1.78
N VAL A 94 5.30 2.72 -2.62
CA VAL A 94 4.67 2.69 -3.95
C VAL A 94 3.50 1.73 -3.89
N ASP A 95 2.31 2.31 -3.97
CA ASP A 95 1.00 1.64 -3.90
C ASP A 95 0.81 0.66 -5.05
N ALA A 96 0.05 -0.41 -4.84
CA ALA A 96 -0.45 -1.30 -5.89
C ALA A 96 0.63 -1.82 -6.88
N CYS A 97 1.88 -2.02 -6.44
CA CYS A 97 2.98 -2.42 -7.33
C CYS A 97 2.75 -3.75 -8.04
N LYS A 98 1.96 -4.67 -7.47
CA LYS A 98 1.52 -5.88 -8.18
C LYS A 98 0.91 -5.57 -9.56
N HIS A 99 0.20 -4.45 -9.66
CA HIS A 99 -0.54 -3.98 -10.83
C HIS A 99 0.31 -3.15 -11.80
N MET A 100 1.61 -3.04 -11.56
CA MET A 100 2.53 -2.34 -12.45
C MET A 100 3.62 -3.29 -12.94
N TRP A 101 4.10 -3.11 -14.16
CA TRP A 101 5.25 -3.89 -14.63
C TRP A 101 6.53 -3.45 -13.89
N PRO A 102 7.36 -4.38 -13.40
CA PRO A 102 8.64 -4.04 -12.77
C PRO A 102 9.55 -3.18 -13.67
N GLY A 103 9.48 -3.40 -14.99
CA GLY A 103 10.22 -2.59 -15.96
C GLY A 103 9.74 -1.13 -16.02
N ASP A 104 8.43 -0.89 -15.92
CA ASP A 104 7.87 0.46 -15.89
C ASP A 104 8.24 1.18 -14.60
N LEU A 105 8.15 0.48 -13.46
CA LEU A 105 8.61 0.99 -12.16
C LEU A 105 10.10 1.32 -12.16
N SER A 106 10.93 0.43 -12.70
CA SER A 106 12.37 0.66 -12.86
C SER A 106 12.65 1.93 -13.68
N ALA A 107 11.92 2.13 -14.78
CA ALA A 107 12.05 3.31 -15.63
C ALA A 107 11.65 4.61 -14.91
N VAL A 108 10.64 4.57 -14.02
CA VAL A 108 10.29 5.71 -13.16
C VAL A 108 11.37 5.94 -12.10
N TYR A 109 11.80 4.91 -11.38
CA TYR A 109 12.78 5.03 -10.31
C TYR A 109 14.16 5.50 -10.81
N GLY A 110 14.53 5.12 -12.04
CA GLY A 110 15.74 5.60 -12.72
C GLY A 110 15.75 7.10 -13.01
N ARG A 111 14.57 7.76 -12.99
CA ARG A 111 14.42 9.22 -13.17
C ARG A 111 14.45 10.00 -11.86
N LEU A 112 14.48 9.31 -10.72
CA LEU A 112 14.43 9.98 -9.42
C LEU A 112 15.75 10.64 -9.08
N ASN A 113 15.69 11.83 -8.50
CA ASN A 113 16.82 12.53 -7.91
C ASN A 113 17.40 11.75 -6.73
N ASN A 114 18.63 12.10 -6.36
CA ASN A 114 19.14 11.76 -5.04
C ASN A 114 18.44 12.63 -3.99
N LEU A 115 18.45 12.18 -2.73
CA LEU A 115 17.83 12.88 -1.61
C LEU A 115 18.46 14.25 -1.37
N ASN A 116 17.64 15.17 -0.85
CA ASN A 116 18.04 16.55 -0.59
C ASN A 116 19.23 16.62 0.39
N THR A 117 20.34 17.22 -0.05
CA THR A 117 21.61 17.27 0.69
C THR A 117 21.59 18.18 1.92
N LYS A 118 20.49 18.91 2.15
CA LYS A 118 20.27 19.65 3.41
C LYS A 118 20.14 18.71 4.61
N TRP A 119 19.58 17.51 4.40
CA TRP A 119 19.30 16.54 5.46
C TRP A 119 19.99 15.20 5.27
N PHE A 120 20.39 14.86 4.04
CA PHE A 120 20.96 13.56 3.68
C PHE A 120 22.36 13.71 3.09
N SER A 121 23.16 12.65 3.19
CA SER A 121 24.47 12.59 2.55
C SER A 121 24.36 12.69 1.02
N SER A 122 25.33 13.33 0.38
CA SER A 122 25.41 13.37 -1.09
C SER A 122 25.38 11.95 -1.68
N GLY A 123 24.58 11.76 -2.73
CA GLY A 123 24.40 10.47 -3.39
C GLY A 123 23.39 9.52 -2.73
N ALA A 124 22.77 9.90 -1.59
CA ALA A 124 21.74 9.09 -0.97
C ALA A 124 20.52 8.92 -1.90
N ARG A 125 20.06 7.69 -2.11
CA ARG A 125 18.89 7.36 -2.93
C ARG A 125 17.63 7.30 -2.07
N PRO A 126 16.44 7.64 -2.62
CA PRO A 126 15.18 7.46 -1.89
C PRO A 126 14.95 6.00 -1.52
N PHE A 127 14.50 5.77 -0.29
CA PHE A 127 14.10 4.44 0.17
C PHE A 127 12.79 4.04 -0.50
N ILE A 128 12.81 2.97 -1.30
CA ILE A 128 11.63 2.46 -2.00
C ILE A 128 11.16 1.17 -1.34
N PHE A 129 9.88 1.11 -0.99
CA PHE A 129 9.21 -0.15 -0.71
C PHE A 129 7.89 -0.25 -1.46
N GLN A 130 7.64 -1.44 -1.99
CA GLN A 130 6.63 -1.71 -3.00
C GLN A 130 5.54 -2.56 -2.39
N GLU A 131 4.30 -2.14 -2.55
CA GLU A 131 3.18 -2.96 -2.14
C GLU A 131 2.90 -4.05 -3.17
N VAL A 132 3.27 -5.28 -2.82
CA VAL A 132 2.94 -6.48 -3.60
C VAL A 132 2.34 -7.50 -2.64
N ILE A 133 1.03 -7.73 -2.75
CA ILE A 133 0.34 -8.74 -1.96
C ILE A 133 0.67 -10.11 -2.54
N ASP A 134 1.68 -10.80 -2.04
CA ASP A 134 2.02 -12.15 -2.48
C ASP A 134 1.86 -13.13 -1.31
N LEU A 135 0.74 -13.85 -1.29
CA LEU A 135 0.49 -14.94 -0.33
C LEU A 135 0.81 -16.33 -0.92
N GLY A 136 1.35 -16.39 -2.14
CA GLY A 136 1.48 -17.61 -2.95
C GLY A 136 0.22 -17.99 -3.73
N GLY A 137 0.37 -18.87 -4.72
CA GLY A 137 -0.73 -19.39 -5.53
C GLY A 137 -1.18 -18.50 -6.71
N GLU A 138 -0.53 -17.35 -6.90
CA GLU A 138 -0.69 -16.48 -8.06
C GLU A 138 0.63 -16.45 -8.88
N PRO A 139 0.57 -16.17 -10.20
CA PRO A 139 1.75 -16.18 -11.05
C PRO A 139 2.68 -14.98 -10.85
N ILE A 140 2.15 -13.85 -10.36
CA ILE A 140 2.98 -12.68 -10.01
C ILE A 140 3.58 -12.90 -8.64
N THR A 141 4.91 -12.86 -8.58
CA THR A 141 5.63 -13.05 -7.32
C THR A 141 6.32 -11.76 -6.87
N SER A 142 6.45 -11.60 -5.56
CA SER A 142 7.20 -10.49 -4.95
C SER A 142 8.65 -10.39 -5.43
N SER A 143 9.25 -11.53 -5.81
CA SER A 143 10.64 -11.61 -6.27
C SER A 143 10.94 -10.82 -7.55
N GLU A 144 9.93 -10.58 -8.38
CA GLU A 144 10.06 -9.75 -9.59
C GLU A 144 10.44 -8.30 -9.27
N TYR A 145 10.23 -7.86 -8.02
CA TYR A 145 10.38 -6.47 -7.57
C TYR A 145 11.62 -6.25 -6.68
N TYR A 146 12.37 -7.31 -6.34
CA TYR A 146 13.52 -7.21 -5.42
C TYR A 146 14.67 -6.34 -5.95
N GLY A 147 14.83 -6.28 -7.26
CA GLY A 147 15.90 -5.51 -7.91
C GLY A 147 15.71 -3.99 -7.82
N ILE A 148 14.52 -3.53 -7.48
CA ILE A 148 14.13 -2.11 -7.58
C ILE A 148 13.63 -1.51 -6.25
N GLY A 149 13.66 -2.29 -5.17
CA GLY A 149 13.31 -1.81 -3.83
C GLY A 149 13.00 -2.95 -2.87
N ARG A 150 12.60 -2.59 -1.64
CA ARG A 150 11.97 -3.54 -0.72
C ARG A 150 10.54 -3.86 -1.15
N VAL A 151 9.96 -4.92 -0.60
CA VAL A 151 8.59 -5.37 -0.87
C VAL A 151 7.88 -5.65 0.45
N THR A 152 6.59 -5.35 0.51
CA THR A 152 5.73 -5.67 1.65
C THR A 152 5.57 -7.18 1.83
N GLU A 153 6.03 -7.74 2.95
CA GLU A 153 5.88 -9.16 3.26
C GLU A 153 4.57 -9.42 3.98
N PHE A 154 3.47 -9.53 3.23
CA PHE A 154 2.13 -9.73 3.80
C PHE A 154 1.96 -11.07 4.53
N LYS A 155 2.78 -12.08 4.22
CA LYS A 155 2.75 -13.36 4.95
C LYS A 155 3.17 -13.17 6.41
N TYR A 156 3.99 -12.16 6.72
CA TYR A 156 4.49 -11.88 8.07
C TYR A 156 3.35 -11.68 9.07
N GLY A 157 2.49 -10.68 8.84
CA GLY A 157 1.37 -10.36 9.73
C GLY A 157 0.33 -11.47 9.77
N ALA A 158 0.01 -12.08 8.62
CA ALA A 158 -0.96 -13.17 8.53
C ALA A 158 -0.53 -14.42 9.31
N LYS A 159 0.71 -14.87 9.13
CA LYS A 159 1.25 -16.05 9.84
C LYS A 159 1.43 -15.77 11.33
N LEU A 160 1.93 -14.59 11.71
CA LEU A 160 2.10 -14.26 13.12
C LEU A 160 0.75 -14.14 13.83
N GLY A 161 -0.27 -13.62 13.13
CA GLY A 161 -1.64 -13.60 13.61
C GLY A 161 -2.18 -15.00 13.92
N ASN A 162 -2.00 -15.96 13.02
CA ASN A 162 -2.37 -17.37 13.28
C ASN A 162 -1.65 -17.94 14.50
N VAL A 163 -0.33 -17.73 14.62
CA VAL A 163 0.48 -18.19 15.76
C VAL A 163 -0.03 -17.61 17.08
N ILE A 164 -0.23 -16.29 17.15
CA ILE A 164 -0.61 -15.59 18.38
C ILE A 164 -2.06 -15.90 18.77
N ARG A 165 -2.96 -16.10 17.80
CA ARG A 165 -4.34 -16.55 18.03
C ARG A 165 -4.45 -18.06 18.29
N LYS A 166 -3.36 -18.82 18.12
CA LYS A 166 -3.30 -20.29 18.22
C LYS A 166 -4.26 -21.00 17.26
N TRP A 167 -4.48 -20.41 16.09
CA TRP A 167 -5.34 -20.99 15.07
C TRP A 167 -4.64 -22.18 14.41
N ASN A 168 -5.44 -23.14 13.92
CA ASN A 168 -4.95 -24.34 13.22
C ASN A 168 -3.88 -25.14 13.99
N GLY A 169 -3.89 -25.05 15.33
CA GLY A 169 -2.90 -25.71 16.18
C GLY A 169 -1.51 -25.08 16.19
N GLU A 170 -1.34 -23.87 15.62
CA GLU A 170 -0.09 -23.12 15.65
C GLU A 170 0.28 -22.69 17.08
N LYS A 171 1.59 -22.65 17.37
CA LYS A 171 2.13 -22.38 18.70
C LYS A 171 3.33 -21.45 18.58
N LEU A 172 3.54 -20.61 19.59
CA LEU A 172 4.69 -19.71 19.64
C LEU A 172 6.03 -20.45 19.58
N SER A 173 6.09 -21.71 20.03
CA SER A 173 7.30 -22.54 19.90
C SER A 173 7.74 -22.81 18.46
N TYR A 174 6.86 -22.63 17.47
CA TYR A 174 7.17 -22.86 16.05
C TYR A 174 7.98 -21.71 15.44
N VAL A 175 7.99 -20.51 16.03
CA VAL A 175 8.66 -19.33 15.47
C VAL A 175 10.18 -19.32 15.71
N LYS A 176 10.77 -20.45 16.11
CA LYS A 176 12.22 -20.59 16.33
C LYS A 176 13.04 -20.25 15.06
N ASN A 177 12.48 -20.54 13.89
CA ASN A 177 13.07 -20.27 12.57
C ASN A 177 12.31 -19.17 11.81
N TRP A 178 11.68 -18.23 12.52
CA TRP A 178 10.89 -17.14 11.93
C TRP A 178 11.68 -16.30 10.92
N GLY A 179 11.02 -15.87 9.84
CA GLY A 179 11.67 -15.22 8.70
C GLY A 179 11.66 -16.12 7.46
N GLU A 180 12.79 -16.20 6.75
CA GLU A 180 12.93 -16.99 5.52
C GLU A 180 12.58 -18.47 5.70
N GLY A 181 12.81 -19.05 6.89
CA GLY A 181 12.42 -20.43 7.24
C GLY A 181 10.91 -20.70 7.23
N TRP A 182 10.08 -19.65 7.20
CA TRP A 182 8.62 -19.71 7.04
C TRP A 182 8.17 -19.48 5.59
N GLY A 183 9.09 -19.46 4.63
CA GLY A 183 8.81 -19.19 3.22
C GLY A 183 8.57 -17.70 2.94
N PHE A 184 9.12 -16.84 3.79
CA PHE A 184 9.15 -15.39 3.55
C PHE A 184 10.32 -15.03 2.63
N MET A 185 10.27 -13.83 2.06
CA MET A 185 11.35 -13.28 1.25
C MET A 185 12.65 -13.06 2.05
N PRO A 186 13.79 -12.81 1.38
CA PRO A 186 15.01 -12.45 2.08
C PRO A 186 14.82 -11.21 2.97
N SER A 187 15.41 -11.25 4.18
CA SER A 187 15.25 -10.19 5.19
C SER A 187 15.62 -8.78 4.69
N ASP A 188 16.62 -8.68 3.81
CA ASP A 188 17.06 -7.41 3.21
C ASP A 188 16.09 -6.86 2.15
N LYS A 189 15.13 -7.67 1.69
CA LYS A 189 14.05 -7.26 0.77
C LYS A 189 12.75 -6.95 1.50
N ALA A 190 12.56 -7.46 2.71
CA ALA A 190 11.28 -7.35 3.41
C ALA A 190 11.05 -5.98 4.08
N LEU A 191 9.85 -5.44 3.87
CA LEU A 191 9.20 -4.47 4.76
C LEU A 191 8.08 -5.22 5.50
N VAL A 192 8.17 -5.30 6.82
CA VAL A 192 7.27 -6.10 7.67
C VAL A 192 6.40 -5.24 8.57
N PHE A 193 5.20 -5.74 8.86
CA PHE A 193 4.21 -5.10 9.71
C PHE A 193 3.25 -6.18 10.25
N ILE A 194 2.60 -5.89 11.38
CA ILE A 194 1.53 -6.75 11.93
C ILE A 194 0.24 -6.56 11.15
N ASP A 195 -0.12 -5.30 10.94
CA ASP A 195 -1.28 -4.83 10.19
C ASP A 195 -0.90 -3.61 9.34
N ASN A 196 -1.70 -3.34 8.32
CA ASN A 196 -1.66 -2.10 7.55
C ASN A 196 -3.08 -1.47 7.52
N HIS A 197 -3.18 -0.31 6.91
CA HIS A 197 -4.44 0.42 6.81
C HIS A 197 -5.58 -0.36 6.12
N ASP A 198 -5.28 -1.23 5.15
CA ASP A 198 -6.26 -2.07 4.45
C ASP A 198 -6.72 -3.23 5.33
N ASN A 199 -5.78 -4.09 5.75
CA ASN A 199 -6.11 -5.38 6.36
C ASN A 199 -6.61 -5.26 7.79
N GLN A 200 -6.38 -4.13 8.47
CA GLN A 200 -7.03 -3.85 9.75
C GLN A 200 -8.55 -3.56 9.63
N ARG A 201 -9.04 -3.34 8.40
CA ARG A 201 -10.45 -3.17 8.04
C ARG A 201 -11.01 -4.37 7.27
N GLY A 202 -10.20 -5.41 7.05
CA GLY A 202 -10.59 -6.59 6.29
C GLY A 202 -10.35 -6.48 4.78
N HIS A 203 -9.70 -5.42 4.29
CA HIS A 203 -9.27 -5.31 2.90
C HIS A 203 -7.90 -5.94 2.68
N GLY A 204 -7.66 -6.49 1.49
CA GLY A 204 -6.35 -7.05 1.14
C GLY A 204 -6.01 -8.36 1.86
N ALA A 205 -4.75 -8.51 2.26
CA ALA A 205 -4.18 -9.81 2.62
C ALA A 205 -4.27 -10.18 4.11
N GLY A 206 -4.53 -11.46 4.37
CA GLY A 206 -4.49 -12.08 5.70
C GLY A 206 -5.86 -12.27 6.37
N GLY A 207 -6.88 -11.54 5.93
CA GLY A 207 -8.25 -11.68 6.44
C GLY A 207 -8.33 -11.61 7.97
N ALA A 208 -9.16 -12.47 8.57
CA ALA A 208 -9.42 -12.47 10.01
C ALA A 208 -8.20 -12.84 10.89
N SER A 209 -7.12 -13.36 10.31
CA SER A 209 -5.91 -13.71 11.08
C SER A 209 -5.19 -12.47 11.59
N ILE A 210 -5.29 -11.35 10.86
CA ILE A 210 -4.60 -10.10 11.17
C ILE A 210 -4.99 -9.62 12.57
N VAL A 211 -3.99 -9.25 13.36
CA VAL A 211 -4.14 -8.73 14.71
C VAL A 211 -4.06 -7.21 14.64
N THR A 212 -5.02 -6.52 15.24
CA THR A 212 -5.11 -5.05 15.16
C THR A 212 -5.19 -4.43 16.54
N PHE A 213 -5.22 -3.10 16.64
CA PHE A 213 -5.45 -2.42 17.92
C PHE A 213 -6.77 -2.82 18.61
N TRP A 214 -7.77 -3.31 17.86
CA TRP A 214 -9.00 -3.89 18.42
C TRP A 214 -8.74 -5.17 19.25
N ASP A 215 -7.65 -5.88 18.99
CA ASP A 215 -7.15 -7.03 19.73
C ASP A 215 -5.99 -6.64 20.67
N SER A 216 -6.09 -5.50 21.35
CA SER A 216 -4.98 -4.78 22.02
C SER A 216 -3.94 -5.66 22.74
N ARG A 217 -4.36 -6.67 23.52
CA ARG A 217 -3.42 -7.56 24.22
C ARG A 217 -2.58 -8.40 23.26
N LEU A 218 -3.21 -9.04 22.28
CA LEU A 218 -2.53 -9.84 21.26
C LEU A 218 -1.70 -8.96 20.33
N TYR A 219 -2.20 -7.76 20.04
CA TYR A 219 -1.49 -6.80 19.19
C TYR A 219 -0.16 -6.37 19.80
N LYS A 220 -0.16 -5.99 21.09
CA LYS A 220 1.07 -5.64 21.81
C LYS A 220 2.08 -6.79 21.83
N MET A 221 1.61 -8.04 22.01
CA MET A 221 2.49 -9.22 21.94
C MET A 221 3.09 -9.39 20.54
N SER A 222 2.29 -9.22 19.49
CA SER A 222 2.71 -9.37 18.09
C SER A 222 3.73 -8.29 17.71
N VAL A 223 3.45 -7.03 18.04
CA VAL A 223 4.37 -5.90 17.80
C VAL A 223 5.66 -6.07 18.59
N ALA A 224 5.60 -6.48 19.87
CA ALA A 224 6.80 -6.73 20.66
C ALA A 224 7.68 -7.83 20.05
N PHE A 225 7.06 -8.92 19.57
CA PHE A 225 7.79 -9.97 18.86
C PHE A 225 8.45 -9.43 17.57
N MET A 226 7.70 -8.67 16.76
CA MET A 226 8.23 -8.08 15.53
C MET A 226 9.41 -7.13 15.78
N LEU A 227 9.33 -6.28 16.81
CA LEU A 227 10.39 -5.33 17.12
C LEU A 227 11.63 -5.97 17.75
N ALA A 228 11.47 -7.12 18.43
CA ALA A 228 12.58 -7.87 19.02
C ALA A 228 13.28 -8.80 18.01
N HIS A 229 12.58 -9.21 16.94
CA HIS A 229 13.11 -10.15 15.94
C HIS A 229 13.90 -9.41 14.85
N PRO A 230 15.06 -9.92 14.39
CA PRO A 230 15.93 -9.22 13.43
C PRO A 230 15.46 -9.29 11.95
N TYR A 231 14.24 -9.77 11.68
CA TYR A 231 13.80 -10.02 10.31
C TYR A 231 13.10 -8.80 9.72
N GLY A 232 13.53 -8.38 8.53
CA GLY A 232 12.93 -7.30 7.77
C GLY A 232 13.19 -5.90 8.34
N PHE A 233 12.72 -4.90 7.58
CA PHE A 233 12.59 -3.53 8.08
C PHE A 233 11.19 -3.37 8.66
N THR A 234 11.08 -2.91 9.91
CA THR A 234 9.79 -2.89 10.63
C THR A 234 9.03 -1.60 10.40
N ARG A 235 7.72 -1.72 10.13
CA ARG A 235 6.77 -0.60 10.11
C ARG A 235 5.72 -0.82 11.18
N VAL A 236 5.56 0.14 12.08
CA VAL A 236 4.51 0.16 13.10
C VAL A 236 3.30 0.92 12.56
N MET A 237 2.10 0.38 12.76
CA MET A 237 0.86 1.06 12.40
C MET A 237 0.43 1.99 13.54
N SER A 238 -0.08 3.17 13.16
CA SER A 238 -0.80 4.06 14.07
C SER A 238 -2.13 4.39 13.41
N SER A 239 -3.23 4.14 14.12
CA SER A 239 -4.58 4.19 13.58
C SER A 239 -5.46 5.17 14.34
N TYR A 240 -6.60 5.49 13.74
CA TYR A 240 -7.74 6.12 14.41
C TYR A 240 -8.84 5.08 14.65
N ARG A 241 -9.73 5.34 15.61
CA ARG A 241 -10.93 4.53 15.83
C ARG A 241 -12.05 4.91 14.86
N TRP A 242 -12.84 3.93 14.46
CA TRP A 242 -14.10 4.09 13.74
C TRP A 242 -15.14 3.12 14.33
N ASP A 243 -16.41 3.34 14.01
CA ASP A 243 -17.53 2.50 14.48
C ASP A 243 -17.58 1.15 13.74
N ARG A 244 -16.53 0.33 13.93
CA ARG A 244 -16.36 -0.97 13.27
C ARG A 244 -17.58 -1.85 13.49
N ASN A 245 -18.18 -2.35 12.41
CA ASN A 245 -19.38 -3.17 12.44
C ASN A 245 -19.24 -4.41 11.56
N ILE A 246 -18.83 -5.53 12.16
CA ILE A 246 -18.63 -6.78 11.43
C ILE A 246 -19.97 -7.51 11.23
N VAL A 247 -20.43 -7.60 9.98
CA VAL A 247 -21.59 -8.39 9.56
C VAL A 247 -21.12 -9.42 8.55
N ASN A 248 -21.39 -10.71 8.81
CA ASN A 248 -20.98 -11.83 7.95
C ASN A 248 -19.47 -11.84 7.61
N GLY A 249 -18.62 -11.41 8.53
CA GLY A 249 -17.16 -11.39 8.35
C GLY A 249 -16.62 -10.16 7.63
N GLN A 250 -17.47 -9.19 7.26
CA GLN A 250 -17.07 -7.94 6.63
C GLN A 250 -17.44 -6.75 7.51
N ASP A 251 -16.52 -5.79 7.64
CA ASP A 251 -16.81 -4.51 8.26
C ASP A 251 -17.68 -3.64 7.33
N GLN A 252 -18.91 -3.34 7.74
CA GLN A 252 -19.83 -2.49 6.98
C GLN A 252 -19.44 -1.00 7.03
N MET A 253 -18.48 -0.64 7.89
CA MET A 253 -18.01 0.71 8.14
C MET A 253 -16.53 0.90 7.75
N ASP A 254 -16.02 0.03 6.88
CA ASP A 254 -14.64 0.01 6.39
C ASP A 254 -14.22 1.26 5.59
N TRP A 255 -15.19 2.04 5.12
CA TRP A 255 -15.01 3.26 4.33
C TRP A 255 -14.84 4.54 5.17
N ILE A 256 -15.04 4.47 6.49
CA ILE A 256 -14.99 5.66 7.36
C ILE A 256 -13.58 6.25 7.38
N GLY A 257 -13.47 7.52 6.95
CA GLY A 257 -12.24 8.31 6.96
C GLY A 257 -11.77 8.69 8.37
N PRO A 258 -10.61 9.36 8.48
CA PRO A 258 -10.13 9.85 9.78
C PRO A 258 -11.10 10.88 10.38
N PRO A 259 -11.00 11.17 11.69
CA PRO A 259 -11.77 12.25 12.31
C PRO A 259 -11.69 13.54 11.49
N SER A 260 -12.84 14.05 11.04
CA SER A 260 -12.92 15.17 10.12
C SER A 260 -13.93 16.23 10.58
N TYR A 261 -13.77 17.45 10.09
CA TYR A 261 -14.78 18.49 10.15
C TYR A 261 -15.90 18.21 9.12
N SER A 262 -17.00 18.97 9.20
CA SER A 262 -18.14 18.83 8.29
C SER A 262 -17.82 19.17 6.83
N ASP A 263 -16.73 19.88 6.58
CA ASP A 263 -16.21 20.21 5.25
C ASP A 263 -15.29 19.12 4.66
N GLY A 264 -15.09 18.02 5.41
CA GLY A 264 -14.24 16.89 5.00
C GLY A 264 -12.75 17.07 5.33
N THR A 265 -12.33 18.20 5.89
CA THR A 265 -10.92 18.39 6.31
C THR A 265 -10.60 17.55 7.55
N THR A 266 -9.43 16.93 7.59
CA THR A 266 -9.00 16.09 8.72
C THR A 266 -8.71 16.94 9.96
N LYS A 267 -9.23 16.53 11.12
CA LYS A 267 -8.97 17.19 12.40
C LYS A 267 -7.52 16.98 12.83
N PRO A 268 -6.89 17.96 13.51
CA PRO A 268 -5.60 17.74 14.14
C PRO A 268 -5.73 16.68 15.24
N VAL A 269 -4.68 15.89 15.45
CA VAL A 269 -4.63 14.91 16.56
C VAL A 269 -4.45 15.69 17.88
N PRO A 270 -5.40 15.62 18.83
CA PRO A 270 -5.20 16.18 20.15
C PRO A 270 -4.12 15.40 20.89
N ILE A 271 -3.17 16.09 21.52
CA ILE A 271 -2.17 15.46 22.40
C ILE A 271 -2.52 15.81 23.84
N ASN A 272 -2.89 14.79 24.61
CA ASN A 272 -3.22 14.92 26.03
C ASN A 272 -1.95 15.19 26.85
N ALA A 273 -2.12 15.67 28.09
CA ALA A 273 -1.00 15.99 28.99
C ALA A 273 -0.12 14.78 29.33
N ASP A 274 -0.65 13.56 29.23
CA ASP A 274 0.07 12.30 29.40
C ASP A 274 0.72 11.78 28.09
N SER A 275 0.78 12.62 27.05
CA SER A 275 1.29 12.29 25.71
C SER A 275 0.47 11.25 24.94
N THR A 276 -0.72 10.87 25.41
CA THR A 276 -1.65 10.05 24.63
C THR A 276 -2.38 10.90 23.59
N CYS A 277 -2.77 10.27 22.48
CA CYS A 277 -3.61 10.92 21.47
C CYS A 277 -5.09 10.92 21.89
N GLY A 278 -5.79 12.04 21.71
CA GLY A 278 -7.23 12.19 21.88
C GLY A 278 -8.03 12.01 20.58
N ASP A 279 -9.35 12.16 20.66
CA ASP A 279 -10.32 12.10 19.54
C ASP A 279 -10.34 10.81 18.70
N GLY A 280 -9.90 9.68 19.28
CA GLY A 280 -10.18 8.33 18.79
C GLY A 280 -9.00 7.61 18.19
#